data_AF-A0A495IFR6-F1
#
_entry.id   AF-A0A495IFR6-F1
#
_cell.length_a   1.000
_cell.length_b   1.000
_cell.length_c   1.000
_cell.angle_alpha   90.00
_cell.angle_beta   90.00
_cell.angle_gamma   90.00
#
_symmetry.space_group_name_H-M   'P 1'
#
loop_
_entity.id
_entity.type
_entity.pdbx_description
1 polymer ?
#
loop_
_entity_poly.entity_id
_entity_poly.type
_entity_poly.pdbx_seq_one_letter_code
_entity_poly.pdbx_strand_id
1 'polypeptide(L)'
;MSASGGTTGDAPAVGDPATVSALAARILGQLSLSAWLPGAFFVACIAVLLWFQRVHSVTLAGAGQFVQHNWIPFLIFALPAVVISTLVTQAFAFEAIRALEGYWPSVWPLDRFRHSAQKRALKRKAARSDEYESALVEAFRSARPALEKRGIHEDILDAVERDLQGKARPSRLTEDEHDEADSLEWEELCAPWHSARIVRLRQARSELPEDSRVMPTRLGNVLRAGEDALTNSGDLEGFVMRNRDRVPSRILVNHDEFRTRLDMYCTMVFVSLALGAFTWPILWNVPWPQRVVVSAILAVTAAASYLAALGSARGYVVVLRQIDRYAGTD
;
A
#
# COMPACT_ATOMS: atom_id res chain seq x y z
N MET A 1 -17.70 69.65 -34.96
CA MET A 1 -17.71 68.73 -36.11
C MET A 1 -16.62 67.69 -35.88
N SER A 2 -17.04 66.42 -35.87
CA SER A 2 -16.29 65.19 -36.18
C SER A 2 -14.94 64.87 -35.52
N ALA A 3 -14.95 63.82 -34.68
CA ALA A 3 -14.14 62.58 -34.78
C ALA A 3 -14.14 61.93 -33.37
N SER A 4 -14.97 60.92 -33.04
CA SER A 4 -14.93 59.52 -33.47
C SER A 4 -13.52 58.91 -33.42
N GLY A 5 -13.20 58.30 -32.28
CA GLY A 5 -12.03 57.45 -32.08
C GLY A 5 -12.42 56.30 -31.16
N GLY A 6 -13.10 55.31 -31.73
CA GLY A 6 -13.32 54.02 -31.09
C GLY A 6 -12.02 53.21 -31.13
N THR A 7 -11.58 52.74 -29.97
CA THR A 7 -10.63 51.63 -29.87
C THR A 7 -11.38 50.46 -29.26
N THR A 8 -11.66 49.53 -30.15
CA THR A 8 -12.09 48.15 -29.93
C THR A 8 -11.36 47.52 -28.75
N GLY A 9 -12.13 47.02 -27.79
CA GLY A 9 -11.62 46.11 -26.79
C GLY A 9 -11.12 44.84 -27.47
N ASP A 10 -9.84 44.55 -27.27
CA ASP A 10 -9.24 43.26 -27.58
C ASP A 10 -9.92 42.20 -26.70
N ALA A 11 -10.94 41.55 -27.26
CA ALA A 11 -11.38 40.27 -26.77
C ALA A 11 -10.21 39.29 -26.97
N PRO A 12 -9.76 38.57 -25.92
CA PRO A 12 -8.65 37.65 -26.06
C PRO A 12 -8.98 36.60 -27.12
N ALA A 13 -8.16 36.53 -28.17
CA ALA A 13 -8.30 35.56 -29.22
C ALA A 13 -8.24 34.15 -28.62
N VAL A 14 -9.36 33.44 -28.69
CA VAL A 14 -9.47 32.01 -28.35
C VAL A 14 -8.58 31.25 -29.34
N GLY A 15 -7.32 31.01 -28.98
CA GLY A 15 -6.36 30.32 -29.84
C GLY A 15 -4.88 30.60 -29.59
N ASP A 16 -4.52 31.51 -28.68
CA ASP A 16 -3.11 31.84 -28.44
C ASP A 16 -2.37 30.67 -27.74
N PRO A 17 -1.31 30.07 -28.35
CA PRO A 17 -0.57 28.95 -27.79
C PRO A 17 0.01 29.22 -26.39
N ALA A 18 0.25 30.48 -26.04
CA ALA A 18 0.66 30.89 -24.69
C ALA A 18 -0.39 30.53 -23.62
N THR A 19 -1.68 30.58 -23.96
CA THR A 19 -2.79 30.27 -23.05
C THR A 19 -2.91 28.77 -22.79
N VAL A 20 -2.71 27.94 -23.84
CA VAL A 20 -2.72 26.48 -23.73
C VAL A 20 -1.50 25.99 -22.93
N SER A 21 -0.34 26.60 -23.14
CA SER A 21 0.87 26.30 -22.37
C SER A 21 0.74 26.70 -20.90
N ALA A 22 0.17 27.87 -20.60
CA ALA A 22 -0.09 28.32 -19.23
C ALA A 22 -1.14 27.46 -18.52
N LEU A 23 -2.21 27.06 -19.23
CA LEU A 23 -3.21 26.13 -18.72
C LEU A 23 -2.58 24.75 -18.44
N ALA A 24 -1.77 24.22 -19.37
CA ALA A 24 -1.05 22.97 -19.19
C ALA A 24 -0.10 23.04 -17.99
N ALA A 25 0.68 24.13 -17.86
CA ALA A 25 1.59 24.34 -16.73
C ALA A 25 0.85 24.46 -15.40
N ARG A 26 -0.33 25.10 -15.37
CA ARG A 26 -1.16 25.21 -14.17
C ARG A 26 -1.78 23.87 -13.79
N ILE A 27 -2.25 23.09 -14.76
CA ILE A 27 -2.77 21.74 -14.54
C ILE A 27 -1.65 20.80 -14.07
N LEU A 28 -0.47 20.85 -14.71
CA LEU A 28 0.74 20.11 -14.34
C LEU A 28 1.27 20.50 -12.95
N GLY A 29 1.14 21.77 -12.55
CA GLY A 29 1.61 22.27 -11.26
C GLY A 29 0.64 22.02 -10.09
N GLN A 30 -0.65 21.81 -10.37
CA GLN A 30 -1.67 21.63 -9.33
C GLN A 30 -1.83 20.18 -8.85
N LEU A 31 -1.30 19.23 -9.60
CA LEU A 31 -1.49 17.82 -9.32
C LEU A 31 -0.13 17.19 -9.07
N SER A 32 0.02 16.47 -7.95
CA SER A 32 1.23 15.70 -7.69
C SER A 32 1.47 14.75 -8.86
N LEU A 33 2.73 14.59 -9.29
CA LEU A 33 3.10 13.72 -10.42
C LEU A 33 2.52 12.30 -10.28
N SER A 34 2.39 11.83 -9.03
CA SER A 34 1.76 10.56 -8.66
C SER A 34 0.27 10.46 -9.00
N ALA A 35 -0.48 11.57 -8.99
CA ALA A 35 -1.90 11.57 -9.31
C ALA A 35 -2.18 11.31 -10.79
N TRP A 36 -1.21 11.58 -11.67
CA TRP A 36 -1.36 11.41 -13.12
C TRP A 36 -1.01 10.01 -13.57
N LEU A 37 -0.19 9.31 -12.79
CA LEU A 37 0.41 8.05 -13.20
C LEU A 37 -0.64 6.99 -13.59
N PRO A 38 -1.74 6.77 -12.84
CA PRO A 38 -2.75 5.80 -13.25
C PRO A 38 -3.46 6.17 -14.55
N GLY A 39 -3.81 7.46 -14.70
CA GLY A 39 -4.47 7.95 -15.91
C GLY A 39 -3.57 7.87 -17.15
N ALA A 40 -2.31 8.28 -17.01
CA ALA A 40 -1.28 8.19 -18.05
C ALA A 40 -1.00 6.74 -18.44
N PHE A 41 -0.85 5.86 -17.46
CA PHE A 41 -0.66 4.42 -17.69
C PHE A 41 -1.85 3.82 -18.46
N PHE A 42 -3.08 4.15 -18.06
CA PHE A 42 -4.28 3.69 -18.75
C PHE A 42 -4.29 4.10 -20.23
N VAL A 43 -4.09 5.39 -20.53
CA VAL A 43 -4.12 5.90 -21.91
C VAL A 43 -2.99 5.29 -22.74
N ALA A 44 -1.78 5.19 -22.19
CA ALA A 44 -0.65 4.57 -22.87
C ALA A 44 -0.94 3.10 -23.22
N CYS A 45 -1.46 2.32 -22.27
CA CYS A 45 -1.82 0.93 -22.51
C CYS A 45 -2.95 0.79 -23.54
N ILE A 46 -4.02 1.59 -23.47
CA ILE A 46 -5.09 1.56 -24.47
C ILE A 46 -4.55 1.88 -25.87
N ALA A 47 -3.71 2.90 -26.01
CA ALA A 47 -3.11 3.24 -27.30
C ALA A 47 -2.29 2.08 -27.87
N VAL A 48 -1.48 1.41 -27.05
CA VAL A 48 -0.69 0.23 -27.45
C VAL A 48 -1.60 -0.95 -27.82
N LEU A 49 -2.67 -1.20 -27.07
CA LEU A 49 -3.64 -2.26 -27.38
C LEU A 49 -4.36 -1.99 -28.71
N LEU A 50 -4.80 -0.76 -28.95
CA LEU A 50 -5.43 -0.38 -30.22
C LEU A 50 -4.46 -0.50 -31.40
N TRP A 51 -3.17 -0.21 -31.18
CA TRP A 51 -2.13 -0.43 -32.18
C TRP A 51 -1.96 -1.93 -32.50
N PHE A 52 -1.83 -2.78 -31.49
CA PHE A 52 -1.74 -4.23 -31.70
C PHE A 52 -2.97 -4.80 -32.42
N GLN A 53 -4.15 -4.27 -32.11
CA GLN A 53 -5.38 -4.65 -32.81
C GLN A 53 -5.33 -4.26 -34.30
N ARG A 54 -4.79 -3.09 -34.63
CA ARG A 54 -4.65 -2.62 -36.01
C ARG A 54 -3.64 -3.43 -36.83
N VAL A 55 -2.55 -3.86 -36.21
CA VAL A 55 -1.47 -4.64 -36.88
C VAL A 55 -1.71 -6.15 -36.74
N HIS A 56 -2.77 -6.57 -36.04
CA HIS A 56 -3.10 -7.96 -35.74
C HIS A 56 -1.97 -8.78 -35.11
N SER A 57 -1.02 -8.11 -34.45
CA SER A 57 0.14 -8.74 -33.81
C SER A 57 0.68 -7.91 -32.65
N VAL A 58 1.23 -8.59 -31.65
CA VAL A 58 1.92 -7.98 -30.51
C VAL A 58 3.40 -7.79 -30.88
N THR A 59 3.72 -6.67 -31.53
CA THR A 59 5.10 -6.28 -31.89
C THR A 59 5.45 -4.93 -31.29
N LEU A 60 6.34 -4.93 -30.29
CA LEU A 60 6.77 -3.71 -29.58
C LEU A 60 7.54 -2.74 -30.48
N ALA A 61 8.35 -3.26 -31.41
CA ALA A 61 9.12 -2.45 -32.34
C ALA A 61 8.21 -1.58 -33.23
N GLY A 62 7.08 -2.14 -33.71
CA GLY A 62 6.11 -1.41 -34.52
C GLY A 62 5.39 -0.30 -33.74
N ALA A 63 5.07 -0.55 -32.47
CA ALA A 63 4.43 0.46 -31.62
C ALA A 63 5.34 1.68 -31.39
N GLY A 64 6.64 1.45 -31.17
CA GLY A 64 7.62 2.53 -31.00
C GLY A 64 7.77 3.40 -32.25
N GLN A 65 7.84 2.78 -33.43
CA GLN A 65 7.94 3.50 -34.71
C GLN A 65 6.69 4.34 -35.00
N PHE A 66 5.50 3.84 -34.65
CA PHE A 66 4.25 4.59 -34.82
C PHE A 66 4.24 5.88 -33.99
N VAL A 67 4.62 5.78 -32.72
CA VAL A 67 4.70 6.94 -31.81
C VAL A 67 5.72 7.95 -32.34
N GLN A 68 6.88 7.49 -32.82
CA GLN A 68 7.90 8.39 -33.38
C GLN A 68 7.41 9.17 -34.60
N HIS A 69 6.66 8.53 -35.50
CA HIS A 69 6.18 9.20 -36.72
C HIS A 69 4.93 10.05 -36.51
N ASN A 70 4.11 9.75 -35.50
CA ASN A 70 2.81 10.39 -35.26
C ASN A 70 2.73 11.06 -33.88
N TRP A 71 3.86 11.51 -33.33
CA TRP A 71 3.92 12.00 -31.95
C TRP A 71 3.05 13.24 -31.71
N ILE A 72 2.91 14.16 -32.68
CA ILE A 72 2.09 15.36 -32.51
C ILE A 72 0.59 15.01 -32.44
N PRO A 73 -0.02 14.32 -33.43
CA PRO A 73 -1.41 13.87 -33.31
C PRO A 73 -1.64 13.03 -32.06
N PHE A 74 -0.69 12.13 -31.73
CA PHE A 74 -0.76 11.34 -30.52
C PHE A 74 -0.85 12.21 -29.27
N LEU A 75 0.00 13.22 -29.11
CA LEU A 75 -0.05 14.13 -27.95
C LEU A 75 -1.34 14.95 -27.88
N ILE A 76 -1.85 15.44 -29.02
CA ILE A 76 -3.09 16.22 -29.10
C ILE A 76 -4.28 15.42 -28.53
N PHE A 77 -4.35 14.12 -28.79
CA PHE A 77 -5.41 13.25 -28.25
C PHE A 77 -5.07 12.64 -26.89
N ALA A 78 -3.81 12.30 -26.66
CA ALA A 78 -3.37 11.66 -25.42
C ALA A 78 -3.48 12.60 -24.23
N LEU A 79 -3.11 13.88 -24.37
CA LEU A 79 -3.14 14.81 -23.23
C LEU A 79 -4.57 15.00 -22.67
N PRO A 80 -5.60 15.34 -23.47
CA PRO A 80 -6.98 15.38 -22.98
C PRO A 80 -7.45 14.04 -22.43
N ALA A 81 -7.10 12.93 -23.08
CA ALA A 81 -7.46 11.59 -22.61
C ALA A 81 -6.84 11.28 -21.23
N VAL A 82 -5.60 11.69 -21.00
CA VAL A 82 -4.92 11.53 -19.70
C VAL A 82 -5.61 12.37 -18.65
N VAL A 83 -5.91 13.64 -18.92
CA VAL A 83 -6.63 14.51 -17.98
C VAL A 83 -7.98 13.91 -17.60
N ILE A 84 -8.78 13.49 -18.59
CA ILE A 84 -10.09 12.87 -18.35
C ILE A 84 -9.93 11.56 -17.56
N SER A 85 -8.99 10.70 -17.97
CA SER A 85 -8.70 9.44 -17.27
C SER A 85 -8.29 9.69 -15.82
N THR A 86 -7.41 10.67 -15.57
CA THR A 86 -7.00 11.08 -14.23
C THR A 86 -8.19 11.54 -13.39
N LEU A 87 -9.03 12.44 -13.91
CA LEU A 87 -10.23 12.90 -13.20
C LEU A 87 -11.18 11.75 -12.83
N VAL A 88 -11.40 10.82 -13.77
CA VAL A 88 -12.21 9.63 -13.52
C VAL A 88 -11.57 8.75 -12.45
N THR A 89 -10.28 8.43 -12.58
CA THR A 89 -9.58 7.59 -11.61
C THR A 89 -9.56 8.20 -10.21
N GLN A 90 -9.39 9.52 -10.10
CA GLN A 90 -9.44 10.25 -8.82
C GLN A 90 -10.83 10.17 -8.18
N ALA A 91 -11.90 10.28 -8.96
CA ALA A 91 -13.26 10.17 -8.45
C ALA A 91 -13.55 8.80 -7.80
N PHE A 92 -12.83 7.75 -8.23
CA PHE A 92 -12.98 6.39 -7.70
C PHE A 92 -11.86 5.98 -6.72
N ALA A 93 -10.88 6.84 -6.44
CA ALA A 93 -9.69 6.45 -5.70
C ALA A 93 -10.01 6.04 -4.25
N PHE A 94 -10.94 6.75 -3.60
CA PHE A 94 -11.44 6.39 -2.27
C PHE A 94 -12.13 5.02 -2.25
N GLU A 95 -13.02 4.76 -3.20
CA GLU A 95 -13.72 3.48 -3.29
C GLU A 95 -12.78 2.34 -3.71
N ALA A 96 -11.73 2.63 -4.49
CA ALA A 96 -10.67 1.68 -4.80
C ALA A 96 -9.94 1.21 -3.53
N ILE A 97 -9.57 2.14 -2.65
CA ILE A 97 -8.97 1.80 -1.36
C ILE A 97 -9.93 0.93 -0.53
N ARG A 98 -11.18 1.36 -0.35
CA ARG A 98 -12.18 0.61 0.44
C ARG A 98 -12.45 -0.78 -0.11
N ALA A 99 -12.53 -0.92 -1.43
CA ALA A 99 -12.67 -2.21 -2.08
C ALA A 99 -11.45 -3.11 -1.82
N LEU A 100 -10.23 -2.57 -1.84
CA LEU A 100 -9.01 -3.32 -1.52
C LEU A 100 -8.81 -3.57 -0.02
N GLU A 101 -9.40 -2.76 0.86
CA GLU A 101 -9.47 -3.02 2.31
C GLU A 101 -10.46 -4.13 2.65
N GLY A 102 -11.44 -4.37 1.77
CA GLY A 102 -12.44 -5.41 1.93
C GLY A 102 -13.81 -4.94 2.40
N TYR A 103 -14.10 -3.63 2.30
CA TYR A 103 -15.43 -3.06 2.51
C TYR A 103 -16.35 -3.40 1.32
N TRP A 104 -16.56 -4.69 1.09
CA TRP A 104 -17.41 -5.17 0.01
C TRP A 104 -18.89 -5.07 0.40
N PRO A 105 -19.77 -4.70 -0.54
CA PRO A 105 -21.20 -4.71 -0.29
C PRO A 105 -21.66 -6.13 0.05
N SER A 106 -22.66 -6.24 0.91
CA SER A 106 -23.25 -7.51 1.37
C SER A 106 -24.14 -8.15 0.31
N VAL A 107 -23.60 -8.36 -0.89
CA VAL A 107 -24.26 -9.06 -1.99
C VAL A 107 -23.82 -10.53 -2.01
N TRP A 108 -24.74 -11.41 -2.38
CA TRP A 108 -24.69 -12.83 -2.03
C TRP A 108 -23.50 -13.66 -2.58
N PRO A 109 -22.75 -13.34 -3.64
CA PRO A 109 -21.47 -14.04 -3.80
C PRO A 109 -20.38 -13.47 -2.90
N LEU A 110 -20.28 -12.14 -2.78
CA LEU A 110 -19.18 -11.47 -2.08
C LEU A 110 -19.18 -11.72 -0.57
N ASP A 111 -20.35 -11.89 0.04
CA ASP A 111 -20.46 -12.15 1.47
C ASP A 111 -19.83 -13.50 1.87
N ARG A 112 -20.04 -14.55 1.05
CA ARG A 112 -19.39 -15.85 1.25
C ARG A 112 -17.87 -15.77 1.11
N PHE A 113 -17.39 -15.00 0.12
CA PHE A 113 -15.96 -14.76 -0.07
C PHE A 113 -15.38 -14.01 1.13
N ARG A 114 -16.07 -12.98 1.62
CA ARG A 114 -15.69 -12.22 2.80
C ARG A 114 -15.56 -13.11 4.03
N HIS A 115 -16.60 -13.88 4.36
CA HIS A 115 -16.59 -14.79 5.51
C HIS A 115 -15.48 -15.85 5.40
N SER A 116 -15.30 -16.45 4.21
CA SER A 116 -14.24 -17.42 3.97
C SER A 116 -12.83 -16.80 4.10
N ALA A 117 -12.64 -15.59 3.59
CA ALA A 117 -11.39 -14.87 3.71
C ALA A 117 -11.08 -14.48 5.17
N GLN A 118 -12.06 -13.99 5.91
CA GLN A 118 -11.93 -13.67 7.35
C GLN A 118 -11.61 -14.92 8.18
N LYS A 119 -12.34 -16.03 7.97
CA LYS A 119 -12.05 -17.31 8.65
C LYS A 119 -10.63 -17.81 8.36
N ARG A 120 -10.18 -17.69 7.10
CA ARG A 120 -8.80 -18.02 6.72
C ARG A 120 -7.78 -17.09 7.37
N ALA A 121 -8.08 -15.80 7.47
CA ALA A 121 -7.22 -14.83 8.13
C ALA A 121 -7.09 -15.11 9.63
N LEU A 122 -8.18 -15.40 10.34
CA LEU A 122 -8.18 -15.81 11.75
C LEU A 122 -7.37 -17.10 11.97
N LYS A 123 -7.59 -18.13 11.15
CA LYS A 123 -6.80 -19.37 11.23
C LYS A 123 -5.30 -19.11 11.00
N ARG A 124 -4.96 -18.23 10.05
CA ARG A 124 -3.57 -17.83 9.82
C ARG A 124 -2.99 -17.01 10.96
N LYS A 125 -3.81 -16.21 11.65
CA LYS A 125 -3.40 -15.45 12.85
C LYS A 125 -2.99 -16.40 13.97
N ALA A 126 -3.87 -17.35 14.31
CA ALA A 126 -3.60 -18.36 15.33
C ALA A 126 -2.32 -19.16 14.99
N ALA A 127 -2.25 -19.71 13.78
CA ALA A 127 -1.07 -20.48 13.35
C ALA A 127 0.24 -19.67 13.39
N ARG A 128 0.20 -18.35 13.12
CA ARG A 128 1.38 -17.49 13.24
C ARG A 128 1.74 -17.18 14.69
N SER A 129 0.78 -17.12 15.60
CA SER A 129 1.07 -16.98 17.04
C SER A 129 1.79 -18.22 17.53
N ASP A 130 1.25 -19.40 17.22
CA ASP A 130 1.86 -20.68 17.58
C ASP A 130 3.28 -20.83 16.98
N GLU A 131 3.47 -20.42 15.72
CA GLU A 131 4.78 -20.44 15.07
C GLU A 131 5.75 -19.44 15.72
N TYR A 132 5.27 -18.26 16.12
CA TYR A 132 6.09 -17.26 16.80
C TYR A 132 6.56 -17.74 18.17
N GLU A 133 5.66 -18.29 18.99
CA GLU A 133 5.97 -18.84 20.31
C GLU A 133 6.96 -20.00 20.20
N SER A 134 6.75 -20.91 19.23
CA SER A 134 7.69 -22.00 18.96
C SER A 134 9.08 -21.50 18.53
N ALA A 135 9.12 -20.45 17.69
CA ALA A 135 10.37 -19.86 17.23
C ALA A 135 11.14 -19.13 18.33
N LEU A 136 10.45 -18.52 19.31
CA LEU A 136 11.08 -17.92 20.49
C LEU A 136 11.79 -18.98 21.34
N VAL A 137 11.12 -20.10 21.63
CA VAL A 137 11.73 -21.22 22.39
C VAL A 137 12.95 -21.78 21.66
N GLU A 138 12.86 -21.98 20.34
CA GLU A 138 13.97 -22.47 19.53
C GLU A 138 15.17 -21.49 19.56
N ALA A 139 14.90 -20.19 19.45
CA ALA A 139 15.92 -19.16 19.51
C ALA A 139 16.58 -19.06 20.89
N PHE A 140 15.81 -19.14 21.97
CA PHE A 140 16.32 -19.13 23.33
C PHE A 140 17.24 -20.34 23.57
N ARG A 141 16.83 -21.54 23.15
CA ARG A 141 17.68 -22.74 23.22
C ARG A 141 18.99 -22.59 22.46
N SER A 142 18.98 -21.87 21.32
CA SER A 142 20.21 -21.54 20.60
C SER A 142 21.09 -20.54 21.36
N ALA A 143 20.52 -19.63 22.16
CA ALA A 143 21.25 -18.64 22.96
C ALA A 143 21.76 -19.21 24.30
N ARG A 144 21.12 -20.27 24.82
CA ARG A 144 21.41 -20.89 26.11
C ARG A 144 22.90 -21.19 26.36
N PRO A 145 23.67 -21.81 25.42
CA PRO A 145 25.09 -22.07 25.65
C PRO A 145 25.95 -20.80 25.77
N ALA A 146 25.53 -19.68 25.16
CA ALA A 146 26.23 -18.41 25.29
C ALA A 146 25.92 -17.73 26.64
N LEU A 147 24.70 -17.89 27.13
CA LEU A 147 24.27 -17.40 28.46
C LEU A 147 24.94 -18.17 29.59
N GLU A 148 25.03 -19.49 29.49
CA GLU A 148 25.77 -20.33 30.44
C GLU A 148 27.25 -19.90 30.54
N LYS A 149 27.89 -19.59 29.40
CA LYS A 149 29.27 -19.06 29.35
C LYS A 149 29.41 -17.68 29.99
N ARG A 150 28.33 -16.90 30.06
CA ARG A 150 28.28 -15.61 30.78
C ARG A 150 28.06 -15.79 32.29
N GLY A 151 27.86 -17.02 32.76
CA GLY A 151 27.69 -17.33 34.18
C GLY A 151 26.26 -17.15 34.69
N ILE A 152 25.26 -17.08 33.80
CA ILE A 152 23.86 -17.00 34.21
C ILE A 152 23.44 -18.34 34.84
N HIS A 153 22.74 -18.27 35.97
CA HIS A 153 22.34 -19.45 36.73
C HIS A 153 21.28 -20.29 35.98
N GLU A 154 21.36 -21.62 36.10
CA GLU A 154 20.48 -22.56 35.39
C GLU A 154 19.00 -22.35 35.73
N ASP A 155 18.69 -22.04 37.00
CA ASP A 155 17.31 -21.79 37.44
C ASP A 155 16.68 -20.57 36.73
N ILE A 156 17.47 -19.54 36.42
CA ILE A 156 17.04 -18.35 35.67
C ILE A 156 16.78 -18.73 34.21
N LEU A 157 17.68 -19.50 33.59
CA LEU A 157 17.52 -19.96 32.21
C LEU A 157 16.28 -20.84 32.04
N ASP A 158 16.03 -21.73 32.99
CA ASP A 158 14.83 -22.57 33.03
C ASP A 158 13.55 -21.76 33.28
N ALA A 159 13.63 -20.67 34.05
CA ALA A 159 12.52 -19.74 34.24
C ALA A 159 12.14 -19.06 32.92
N VAL A 160 13.12 -18.53 32.19
CA VAL A 160 12.91 -17.88 30.88
C VAL A 160 12.37 -18.88 29.86
N GLU A 161 12.93 -20.08 29.77
CA GLU A 161 12.43 -21.10 28.83
C GLU A 161 10.97 -21.50 29.14
N ARG A 162 10.61 -21.62 30.41
CA ARG A 162 9.22 -21.91 30.82
C ARG A 162 8.28 -20.77 30.48
N ASP A 163 8.71 -19.52 30.69
CA ASP A 163 7.91 -18.34 30.38
C ASP A 163 7.64 -18.23 28.86
N LEU A 164 8.66 -18.47 28.03
CA LEU A 164 8.52 -18.53 26.57
C LEU A 164 7.59 -19.67 26.10
N GLN A 165 7.44 -20.73 26.90
CA GLN A 165 6.50 -21.83 26.66
C GLN A 165 5.09 -21.56 27.21
N GLY A 166 4.85 -20.41 27.84
CA GLY A 166 3.60 -20.10 28.53
C GLY A 166 3.33 -20.97 29.76
N LYS A 167 4.38 -21.53 30.37
CA LYS A 167 4.30 -22.37 31.57
C LYS A 167 4.62 -21.54 32.82
N ALA A 168 4.03 -21.91 33.95
CA ALA A 168 4.33 -21.29 35.23
C ALA A 168 5.83 -21.39 35.57
N ARG A 169 6.41 -20.28 36.04
CA ARG A 169 7.80 -20.23 36.51
C ARG A 169 8.00 -21.14 37.74
N PRO A 170 9.21 -21.64 37.97
CA PRO A 170 9.54 -22.37 39.21
C PRO A 170 9.24 -21.53 40.45
N SER A 171 8.58 -22.12 41.45
CA SER A 171 8.24 -21.44 42.71
C SER A 171 9.44 -21.20 43.65
N ARG A 172 10.64 -21.62 43.24
CA ARG A 172 11.86 -21.58 44.06
C ARG A 172 12.70 -20.31 43.81
N LEU A 173 12.38 -19.56 42.75
CA LEU A 173 13.09 -18.34 42.40
C LEU A 173 12.84 -17.26 43.45
N THR A 174 13.89 -16.53 43.79
CA THR A 174 13.81 -15.30 44.56
C THR A 174 13.26 -14.16 43.69
N GLU A 175 12.83 -13.07 44.32
CA GLU A 175 12.34 -11.88 43.60
C GLU A 175 13.44 -11.28 42.70
N ASP A 176 14.68 -11.23 43.20
CA ASP A 176 15.85 -10.78 42.43
C ASP A 176 16.10 -11.66 41.18
N GLU A 177 15.95 -12.98 41.29
CA GLU A 177 16.11 -13.91 40.17
C GLU A 177 14.96 -13.80 39.15
N HIS A 178 13.76 -13.41 39.59
CA HIS A 178 12.67 -13.08 38.69
C HIS A 178 12.96 -11.83 37.87
N ASP A 179 13.43 -10.76 38.53
CA ASP A 179 13.82 -9.52 37.87
C ASP A 179 15.00 -9.74 36.91
N GLU A 180 15.96 -10.59 37.26
CA GLU A 180 17.06 -10.97 36.39
C GLU A 180 16.57 -11.76 35.16
N ALA A 181 15.62 -12.69 35.33
CA ALA A 181 15.01 -13.42 34.22
C ALA A 181 14.26 -12.48 33.26
N ASP A 182 13.55 -11.50 33.79
CA ASP A 182 12.75 -10.53 33.02
C ASP A 182 13.60 -9.51 32.25
N SER A 183 14.76 -9.15 32.80
CA SER A 183 15.69 -8.19 32.19
C SER A 183 16.73 -8.84 31.26
N LEU A 184 16.70 -10.17 31.10
CA LEU A 184 17.70 -10.89 30.33
C LEU A 184 17.59 -10.63 28.82
N GLU A 185 18.54 -9.89 28.25
CA GLU A 185 18.64 -9.60 26.81
C GLU A 185 19.20 -10.78 25.99
N TRP A 186 18.54 -11.94 26.06
CA TRP A 186 18.98 -13.16 25.36
C TRP A 186 18.83 -13.08 23.84
N GLU A 187 17.97 -12.21 23.31
CA GLU A 187 17.69 -12.08 21.87
C GLU A 187 18.96 -11.73 21.07
N GLU A 188 19.91 -10.99 21.65
CA GLU A 188 21.16 -10.61 20.99
C GLU A 188 22.17 -11.77 20.88
N LEU A 189 22.00 -12.80 21.71
CA LEU A 189 22.88 -13.96 21.78
C LEU A 189 22.43 -15.12 20.90
N CYS A 190 21.21 -15.06 20.36
CA CYS A 190 20.71 -16.11 19.48
C CYS A 190 21.41 -16.05 18.11
N ALA A 191 21.43 -17.18 17.41
CA ALA A 191 22.01 -17.21 16.07
C ALA A 191 21.25 -16.26 15.11
N PRO A 192 21.94 -15.61 14.15
CA PRO A 192 21.34 -14.56 13.32
C PRO A 192 20.05 -14.98 12.58
N TRP A 193 19.95 -16.25 12.17
CA TRP A 193 18.75 -16.75 11.48
C TRP A 193 17.53 -16.88 12.41
N HIS A 194 17.73 -17.16 13.70
CA HIS A 194 16.65 -17.20 14.69
C HIS A 194 16.12 -15.79 14.95
N SER A 195 17.02 -14.83 15.16
CA SER A 195 16.67 -13.41 15.30
C SER A 195 15.86 -12.91 14.09
N ALA A 196 16.37 -13.15 12.88
CA ALA A 196 15.68 -12.76 11.64
C ALA A 196 14.29 -13.40 11.51
N ARG A 197 14.14 -14.68 11.91
CA ARG A 197 12.85 -15.38 11.91
C ARG A 197 11.87 -14.79 12.93
N ILE A 198 12.32 -14.51 14.15
CA ILE A 198 11.51 -13.88 15.21
C ILE A 198 11.03 -12.51 14.76
N VAL A 199 11.92 -11.66 14.26
CA VAL A 199 11.56 -10.31 13.78
C VAL A 199 10.49 -10.39 12.68
N ARG A 200 10.66 -11.31 11.72
CA ARG A 200 9.67 -11.54 10.65
C ARG A 200 8.32 -12.00 11.18
N LEU A 201 8.30 -12.93 12.13
CA LEU A 201 7.06 -13.45 12.73
C LEU A 201 6.37 -12.41 13.63
N ARG A 202 7.14 -11.66 14.43
CA ARG A 202 6.68 -10.52 15.24
C ARG A 202 6.00 -9.48 14.36
N GLN A 203 6.66 -9.09 13.25
CA GLN A 203 6.08 -8.18 12.27
C GLN A 203 4.78 -8.76 11.66
N ALA A 204 4.79 -10.01 11.21
CA ALA A 204 3.62 -10.65 10.60
C ALA A 204 2.42 -10.82 11.57
N ARG A 205 2.69 -10.93 12.87
CA ARG A 205 1.68 -10.93 13.95
C ARG A 205 1.14 -9.52 14.19
N SER A 206 2.01 -8.50 14.22
CA SER A 206 1.62 -7.09 14.41
C SER A 206 0.82 -6.48 13.24
N GLU A 207 0.84 -7.13 12.07
CA GLU A 207 0.06 -6.74 10.88
C GLU A 207 -1.41 -7.21 10.94
N LEU A 208 -1.82 -7.94 11.97
CA LEU A 208 -3.17 -8.49 12.10
C LEU A 208 -3.93 -7.76 13.22
N PRO A 209 -5.17 -7.30 12.94
CA PRO A 209 -5.97 -6.58 13.92
C PRO A 209 -6.51 -7.51 15.00
N GLU A 210 -7.22 -6.96 15.98
CA GLU A 210 -8.04 -7.72 16.93
C GLU A 210 -8.98 -8.71 16.22
N ASP A 211 -9.29 -9.84 16.88
CA ASP A 211 -10.03 -10.94 16.27
C ASP A 211 -11.43 -10.52 15.77
N SER A 212 -12.07 -9.59 16.47
CA SER A 212 -13.37 -9.00 16.11
C SER A 212 -13.32 -8.06 14.91
N ARG A 213 -12.13 -7.59 14.52
CA ARG A 213 -11.88 -6.55 13.51
C ARG A 213 -11.13 -7.06 12.27
N VAL A 214 -11.00 -8.38 12.13
CA VAL A 214 -10.33 -9.00 10.97
C VAL A 214 -11.07 -8.74 9.66
N MET A 215 -10.32 -8.23 8.69
CA MET A 215 -10.79 -7.90 7.34
C MET A 215 -10.47 -9.04 6.35
N PRO A 216 -11.19 -9.14 5.21
CA PRO A 216 -10.96 -10.20 4.24
C PRO A 216 -9.66 -10.02 3.43
N THR A 217 -9.10 -8.81 3.37
CA THR A 217 -7.87 -8.53 2.61
C THR A 217 -6.70 -8.24 3.53
N ARG A 218 -5.48 -8.41 3.00
CA ARG A 218 -4.26 -8.07 3.75
C ARG A 218 -4.13 -6.57 3.97
N LEU A 219 -4.51 -5.76 2.99
CA LEU A 219 -4.44 -4.30 3.10
C LEU A 219 -5.33 -3.79 4.24
N GLY A 220 -6.58 -4.24 4.29
CA GLY A 220 -7.50 -3.86 5.37
C GLY A 220 -7.01 -4.31 6.73
N ASN A 221 -6.45 -5.53 6.84
CA ASN A 221 -5.87 -6.00 8.10
C ASN A 221 -4.68 -5.14 8.57
N VAL A 222 -3.77 -4.74 7.67
CA VAL A 222 -2.62 -3.90 8.03
C VAL A 222 -3.06 -2.51 8.52
N LEU A 223 -4.00 -1.88 7.82
CA LEU A 223 -4.51 -0.56 8.22
C LEU A 223 -5.27 -0.65 9.55
N ARG A 224 -6.13 -1.66 9.70
CA ARG A 224 -6.90 -1.89 10.93
C ARG A 224 -6.00 -2.23 12.12
N ALA A 225 -4.97 -3.05 11.94
CA ALA A 225 -3.98 -3.32 12.98
C ALA A 225 -3.17 -2.06 13.37
N GLY A 226 -2.99 -1.15 12.42
CA GLY A 226 -2.43 0.17 12.68
C GLY A 226 -3.33 1.00 13.57
N GLU A 227 -4.62 1.08 13.26
CA GLU A 227 -5.65 1.75 14.06
C GLU A 227 -5.75 1.18 15.47
N ASP A 228 -5.80 -0.15 15.61
CA ASP A 228 -5.89 -0.84 16.90
C ASP A 228 -4.71 -0.50 17.83
N ALA A 229 -3.56 -0.14 17.24
CA ALA A 229 -2.35 0.19 17.98
C ALA A 229 -2.25 1.68 18.39
N LEU A 230 -3.23 2.53 18.02
CA LEU A 230 -3.28 3.94 18.39
C LEU A 230 -4.09 4.12 19.68
N THR A 231 -3.50 4.77 20.68
CA THR A 231 -4.09 4.89 22.02
C THR A 231 -5.20 5.95 22.05
N ASN A 232 -5.03 7.04 21.30
CA ASN A 232 -5.97 8.16 21.27
C ASN A 232 -6.86 8.14 20.01
N SER A 233 -7.05 6.96 19.40
CA SER A 233 -7.79 6.86 18.15
C SER A 233 -9.31 6.74 18.37
N GLY A 234 -10.02 7.75 17.86
CA GLY A 234 -11.41 7.62 17.44
C GLY A 234 -11.45 7.36 15.94
N ASP A 235 -12.30 8.07 15.22
CA ASP A 235 -12.22 8.15 13.76
C ASP A 235 -10.82 8.65 13.32
N LEU A 236 -10.17 7.90 12.42
CA LEU A 236 -8.83 8.16 11.87
C LEU A 236 -8.74 9.51 11.18
N GLU A 237 -9.77 9.86 10.40
CA GLU A 237 -9.78 11.11 9.64
C GLU A 237 -9.84 12.30 10.58
N GLY A 238 -10.73 12.24 11.58
CA GLY A 238 -10.74 13.21 12.67
C GLY A 238 -9.47 13.21 13.53
N PHE A 239 -8.78 12.07 13.67
CA PHE A 239 -7.58 11.95 14.51
C PHE A 239 -6.42 12.82 14.00
N VAL A 240 -6.13 12.77 12.70
CA VAL A 240 -5.06 13.60 12.11
C VAL A 240 -5.44 15.07 12.15
N MET A 241 -6.71 15.41 11.87
CA MET A 241 -7.19 16.79 11.91
C MET A 241 -7.07 17.41 13.31
N ARG A 242 -7.48 16.68 14.36
CA ARG A 242 -7.43 17.15 15.75
C ARG A 242 -6.00 17.40 16.25
N ASN A 243 -5.03 16.63 15.75
CA ASN A 243 -3.65 16.70 16.21
C ASN A 243 -2.73 17.50 15.27
N ARG A 244 -3.28 18.09 14.19
CA ARG A 244 -2.48 18.76 13.16
C ARG A 244 -1.55 19.85 13.70
N ASP A 245 -2.04 20.64 14.66
CA ASP A 245 -1.28 21.76 15.23
C ASP A 245 -0.19 21.31 16.22
N ARG A 246 -0.31 20.09 16.76
CA ARG A 246 0.66 19.51 17.71
C ARG A 246 1.79 18.75 17.03
N VAL A 247 1.62 18.39 15.75
CA VAL A 247 2.53 17.51 15.01
C VAL A 247 3.52 18.34 14.18
N PRO A 248 4.83 18.03 14.23
CA PRO A 248 5.82 18.65 13.37
C PRO A 248 5.47 18.53 11.88
N SER A 249 5.63 19.61 11.10
CA SER A 249 5.26 19.64 9.68
C SER A 249 5.93 18.54 8.85
N ARG A 250 7.14 18.11 9.22
CA ARG A 250 7.84 17.00 8.55
C ARG A 250 7.07 15.68 8.62
N ILE A 251 6.40 15.41 9.74
CA ILE A 251 5.60 14.18 9.92
C ILE A 251 4.32 14.26 9.09
N LEU A 252 3.70 15.43 9.01
CA LEU A 252 2.52 15.66 8.15
C LEU A 252 2.86 15.48 6.67
N VAL A 253 4.03 15.97 6.21
CA VAL A 253 4.49 15.74 4.84
C VAL A 253 4.68 14.24 4.56
N ASN A 254 5.28 13.49 5.48
CA ASN A 254 5.43 12.04 5.34
C ASN A 254 4.07 11.32 5.32
N HIS A 255 3.13 11.75 6.17
CA HIS A 255 1.77 11.24 6.20
C HIS A 255 1.10 11.40 4.84
N ASP A 256 1.14 12.62 4.29
CA ASP A 256 0.51 12.95 3.01
C ASP A 256 1.18 12.16 1.86
N GLU A 257 2.51 12.04 1.87
CA GLU A 257 3.26 11.26 0.88
C GLU A 257 2.82 9.78 0.87
N PHE A 258 2.73 9.14 2.04
CA PHE A 258 2.26 7.75 2.13
C PHE A 258 0.78 7.61 1.74
N ARG A 259 -0.07 8.57 2.11
CA ARG A 259 -1.49 8.58 1.75
C ARG A 259 -1.66 8.69 0.22
N THR A 260 -0.93 9.59 -0.42
CA THR A 260 -0.93 9.76 -1.87
C THR A 260 -0.37 8.54 -2.60
N ARG A 261 0.71 7.92 -2.09
CA ARG A 261 1.26 6.68 -2.66
C ARG A 261 0.27 5.53 -2.55
N LEU A 262 -0.35 5.35 -1.39
CA LEU A 262 -1.37 4.33 -1.16
C LEU A 262 -2.51 4.48 -2.17
N ASP A 263 -3.02 5.71 -2.33
CA ASP A 263 -4.10 6.04 -3.26
C ASP A 263 -3.74 5.71 -4.73
N MET A 264 -2.56 6.16 -5.16
CA MET A 264 -2.02 5.90 -6.49
C MET A 264 -1.89 4.38 -6.75
N TYR A 265 -1.29 3.62 -5.83
CA TYR A 265 -1.09 2.18 -6.01
C TYR A 265 -2.41 1.40 -5.98
N CYS A 266 -3.34 1.74 -5.10
CA CYS A 266 -4.68 1.14 -5.07
C CYS A 266 -5.41 1.36 -6.39
N THR A 267 -5.37 2.59 -6.92
CA THR A 267 -5.97 2.93 -8.22
C THR A 267 -5.31 2.16 -9.37
N MET A 268 -3.98 2.04 -9.37
CA MET A 268 -3.21 1.28 -10.36
C MET A 268 -3.61 -0.20 -10.43
N VAL A 269 -4.00 -0.82 -9.30
CA VAL A 269 -4.52 -2.20 -9.29
C VAL A 269 -5.76 -2.30 -10.18
N PHE A 270 -6.75 -1.44 -9.96
CA PHE A 270 -8.00 -1.47 -10.74
C PHE A 270 -7.80 -1.09 -12.19
N VAL A 271 -6.97 -0.08 -12.47
CA VAL A 271 -6.61 0.30 -13.84
C VAL A 271 -6.00 -0.90 -14.58
N SER A 272 -5.04 -1.58 -13.96
CA SER A 272 -4.37 -2.74 -14.57
C SER A 272 -5.33 -3.92 -14.77
N LEU A 273 -6.21 -4.20 -13.80
CA LEU A 273 -7.23 -5.24 -13.93
C LEU A 273 -8.25 -4.92 -15.03
N ALA A 274 -8.71 -3.67 -15.11
CA ALA A 274 -9.63 -3.22 -16.15
C ALA A 274 -9.00 -3.34 -17.54
N LEU A 275 -7.75 -2.90 -17.72
CA LEU A 275 -7.00 -3.08 -18.96
C LEU A 275 -6.83 -4.57 -19.30
N GLY A 276 -6.55 -5.42 -18.31
CA GLY A 276 -6.45 -6.86 -18.50
C GLY A 276 -7.76 -7.47 -19.01
N ALA A 277 -8.89 -7.04 -18.46
CA ALA A 277 -10.22 -7.44 -18.92
C ALA A 277 -10.51 -6.92 -20.34
N PHE A 278 -10.22 -5.64 -20.63
CA PHE A 278 -10.45 -5.03 -21.93
C PHE A 278 -9.49 -5.51 -23.03
N THR A 279 -8.35 -6.09 -22.66
CA THR A 279 -7.41 -6.70 -23.62
C THR A 279 -8.12 -7.77 -24.48
N TRP A 280 -9.07 -8.52 -23.91
CA TRP A 280 -9.78 -9.57 -24.63
C TRP A 280 -10.69 -9.07 -25.77
N PRO A 281 -11.64 -8.14 -25.53
CA PRO A 281 -12.44 -7.58 -26.61
C PRO A 281 -11.63 -6.68 -27.54
N ILE A 282 -10.66 -5.90 -27.04
CA ILE A 282 -9.86 -5.01 -27.88
C ILE A 282 -9.00 -5.81 -28.85
N LEU A 283 -8.31 -6.86 -28.39
CA LEU A 283 -7.42 -7.69 -29.21
C LEU A 283 -8.14 -8.88 -29.87
N TRP A 284 -9.45 -8.78 -30.13
CA TRP A 284 -10.26 -9.89 -30.67
C TRP A 284 -9.72 -10.49 -31.98
N ASN A 285 -8.94 -9.74 -32.78
CA ASN A 285 -8.36 -10.22 -34.03
C ASN A 285 -6.89 -10.69 -33.90
N VAL A 286 -6.28 -10.54 -32.73
CA VAL A 286 -4.88 -10.96 -32.48
C VAL A 286 -4.84 -12.43 -32.04
N PRO A 287 -3.82 -13.24 -32.34
CA PRO A 287 -3.75 -14.62 -31.86
C PRO A 287 -3.91 -14.74 -30.33
N TRP A 288 -4.71 -15.72 -29.87
CA TRP A 288 -5.04 -15.89 -28.45
C TRP A 288 -3.81 -16.02 -27.51
N PRO A 289 -2.67 -16.66 -27.88
CA PRO A 289 -1.52 -16.75 -26.98
C PRO A 289 -0.95 -15.36 -26.66
N GLN A 290 -0.98 -14.44 -27.63
CA GLN A 290 -0.48 -13.08 -27.43
C GLN A 290 -1.40 -12.28 -26.50
N ARG A 291 -2.73 -12.48 -26.59
CA ARG A 291 -3.69 -11.86 -25.65
C ARG A 291 -3.46 -12.33 -24.21
N VAL A 292 -3.16 -13.62 -24.04
CA VAL A 292 -2.83 -14.21 -22.74
C VAL A 292 -1.56 -13.57 -22.18
N VAL A 293 -0.51 -13.42 -22.98
CA VAL A 293 0.75 -12.77 -22.55
C VAL A 293 0.49 -11.33 -22.11
N VAL A 294 -0.23 -10.53 -22.90
CA VAL A 294 -0.53 -9.13 -22.54
C VAL A 294 -1.37 -9.05 -21.26
N SER A 295 -2.40 -9.90 -21.14
CA SER A 295 -3.23 -9.97 -19.93
C SER A 295 -2.42 -10.39 -18.69
N ALA A 296 -1.48 -11.33 -18.85
CA ALA A 296 -0.60 -11.78 -17.78
C ALA A 296 0.33 -10.67 -17.29
N ILE A 297 0.90 -9.87 -18.20
CA ILE A 297 1.73 -8.71 -17.83
C ILE A 297 0.92 -7.69 -17.02
N LEU A 298 -0.32 -7.41 -17.43
CA LEU A 298 -1.21 -6.50 -16.71
C LEU A 298 -1.62 -7.06 -15.34
N ALA A 299 -1.85 -8.37 -15.24
CA ALA A 299 -2.11 -9.03 -13.96
C ALA A 299 -0.90 -8.97 -13.01
N VAL A 300 0.32 -9.16 -13.53
CA VAL A 300 1.56 -8.98 -12.75
C VAL A 300 1.72 -7.53 -12.30
N THR A 301 1.38 -6.56 -13.16
CA THR A 301 1.41 -5.13 -12.81
C THR A 301 0.40 -4.79 -11.71
N ALA A 302 -0.81 -5.37 -11.77
CA ALA A 302 -1.80 -5.25 -10.71
C ALA A 302 -1.30 -5.84 -9.39
N ALA A 303 -0.69 -7.04 -9.43
CA ALA A 303 -0.13 -7.69 -8.26
C ALA A 303 1.03 -6.88 -7.64
N ALA A 304 1.94 -6.36 -8.46
CA ALA A 304 3.04 -5.50 -8.01
C ALA A 304 2.52 -4.20 -7.38
N SER A 305 1.50 -3.58 -7.99
CA SER A 305 0.84 -2.38 -7.44
C SER A 305 0.20 -2.66 -6.09
N TYR A 306 -0.46 -3.81 -5.92
CA TYR A 306 -1.03 -4.21 -4.63
C TYR A 306 0.05 -4.44 -3.56
N LEU A 307 1.19 -5.03 -3.91
CA LEU A 307 2.33 -5.16 -2.98
C LEU A 307 2.90 -3.80 -2.59
N ALA A 308 2.99 -2.85 -3.53
CA ALA A 308 3.42 -1.48 -3.26
C ALA A 308 2.42 -0.71 -2.38
N ALA A 309 1.11 -0.95 -2.56
CA ALA A 309 0.06 -0.42 -1.68
C ALA A 309 0.24 -0.94 -0.24
N LEU A 310 0.53 -2.24 -0.05
CA LEU A 310 0.84 -2.81 1.28
C LEU A 310 2.08 -2.17 1.91
N GLY A 311 3.13 -1.93 1.12
CA GLY A 311 4.33 -1.22 1.59
C GLY A 311 4.00 0.19 2.06
N SER A 312 3.20 0.92 1.28
CA SER A 312 2.76 2.29 1.60
C SER A 312 1.86 2.33 2.83
N ALA A 313 0.95 1.36 2.98
CA ALA A 313 0.08 1.24 4.16
C ALA A 313 0.88 1.02 5.45
N ARG A 314 1.95 0.21 5.43
CA ARG A 314 2.83 0.04 6.59
C ARG A 314 3.54 1.34 6.97
N GLY A 315 4.08 2.05 5.97
CA GLY A 315 4.71 3.36 6.19
C GLY A 315 3.72 4.37 6.79
N TYR A 316 2.50 4.40 6.25
CA TYR A 316 1.40 5.21 6.76
C TYR A 316 1.09 4.90 8.24
N VAL A 317 0.96 3.62 8.60
CA VAL A 317 0.71 3.20 10.00
C VAL A 317 1.85 3.61 10.93
N VAL A 318 3.11 3.51 10.50
CA VAL A 318 4.26 3.97 11.30
C VAL A 318 4.16 5.47 11.57
N VAL A 319 3.81 6.27 10.57
CA VAL A 319 3.63 7.72 10.72
C VAL A 319 2.44 8.04 11.64
N LEU A 320 1.32 7.33 11.53
CA LEU A 320 0.18 7.51 12.44
C LEU A 320 0.56 7.25 13.90
N ARG A 321 1.35 6.21 14.17
CA ARG A 321 1.86 5.94 15.53
C ARG A 321 2.78 7.04 16.04
N GLN A 322 3.55 7.68 15.16
CA GLN A 322 4.34 8.85 15.56
C GLN A 322 3.43 10.03 15.93
N ILE A 323 2.39 10.29 15.12
CA ILE A 323 1.39 11.32 15.41
C ILE A 323 0.72 11.07 16.78
N ASP A 324 0.34 9.83 17.09
CA ASP A 324 -0.27 9.45 18.37
C ASP A 324 0.65 9.72 19.58
N ARG A 325 1.96 9.46 19.43
CA ARG A 325 2.93 9.80 20.48
C ARG A 325 3.01 11.29 20.75
N TYR A 326 2.95 12.14 19.72
CA TYR A 326 2.91 13.60 19.90
C TYR A 326 1.57 14.07 20.48
N ALA A 327 0.48 13.35 20.21
CA ALA A 327 -0.82 13.66 20.77
C ALA A 327 -0.91 13.37 22.27
N GLY A 328 -0.17 12.35 22.75
CA GLY A 328 -0.18 11.92 24.15
C GLY A 328 0.84 12.59 25.08
N THR A 329 1.67 13.53 24.61
CA THR A 329 2.67 14.23 25.45
C THR A 329 2.12 15.49 26.14
N ASP A 330 0.86 15.47 26.55
CA ASP A 330 0.25 16.53 27.39
C ASP A 330 0.75 16.45 28.85
#